data_AF-A0A1Q7KB11-F1
#
_entry.id   AF-A0A1Q7KB11-F1
#
_cell.length_a   1.000
_cell.length_b   1.000
_cell.length_c   1.000
_cell.angle_alpha   90.00
_cell.angle_beta   90.00
_cell.angle_gamma   90.00
#
_symmetry.space_group_name_H-M   'P 1'
#
loop_
_entity.id
_entity.type
_entity.pdbx_description
1 polymer ?
#
loop_
_entity_poly.entity_id
_entity_poly.type
_entity_poly.pdbx_seq_one_letter_code
_entity_poly.pdbx_strand_id
1 'polypeptide(L)'
;MNERAKRISRLVSALITGGLVLATLVVFRSVPARAWGGGETVPSPCDFTTGGGWIRIAAGTASNNGGLPESDQKANFGLVGGCKNGGFFGHVNYVDHNNGLHVSSDSITGYVNPCPGCSPPEANNARDICGTADVSIRGSFIGTFNFRVRTIDAEQQSSPPPKDKFGIELQNQSTGNIDYLVPTRCLASDSPTGDVTTCSSVNPGGGDIELHKHNPSTFTNIGASCPDDGGLGY
;
A
#
# COMPACT_ATOMS: atom_id res chain seq x y z
N MET A 1 -0.64 75.56 -47.27
CA MET A 1 0.70 75.32 -46.71
C MET A 1 1.05 73.86 -47.00
N ASN A 2 1.53 73.58 -48.21
CA ASN A 2 2.94 73.27 -48.59
C ASN A 2 3.39 71.90 -48.03
N GLU A 3 3.40 70.83 -48.83
CA GLU A 3 4.47 70.43 -49.78
C GLU A 3 5.89 70.51 -49.16
N ARG A 4 6.58 69.37 -49.21
CA ARG A 4 8.05 69.15 -49.23
C ARG A 4 8.78 68.84 -47.92
N ALA A 5 9.28 67.60 -47.92
CA ALA A 5 10.67 67.22 -47.61
C ALA A 5 11.17 67.48 -46.17
N LYS A 6 11.61 66.44 -45.46
CA LYS A 6 12.92 65.85 -45.79
C LYS A 6 13.02 64.39 -45.33
N ARG A 7 13.21 63.51 -46.31
CA ARG A 7 13.85 62.21 -46.14
C ARG A 7 15.34 62.42 -45.87
N ILE A 8 15.85 61.94 -44.74
CA ILE A 8 17.25 61.53 -44.48
C ILE A 8 17.11 60.55 -43.30
N SER A 9 17.60 59.32 -43.25
CA SER A 9 18.31 58.41 -44.14
C SER A 9 17.97 57.02 -43.58
N ARG A 10 17.78 56.02 -44.44
CA ARG A 10 17.75 54.62 -44.00
C ARG A 10 19.14 54.26 -43.48
N LEU A 11 19.24 53.55 -42.36
CA LEU A 11 20.17 52.42 -42.20
C LEU A 11 19.73 51.52 -41.02
N VAL A 12 19.68 50.25 -41.38
CA VAL A 12 19.24 49.02 -40.68
C VAL A 12 20.09 48.67 -39.45
N SER A 13 19.46 48.16 -38.38
CA SER A 13 19.88 47.00 -37.54
C SER A 13 18.85 46.81 -36.39
N ALA A 14 17.90 45.88 -36.48
CA ALA A 14 17.95 44.50 -35.97
C ALA A 14 17.83 44.38 -34.43
N LEU A 15 16.64 44.07 -33.90
CA LEU A 15 16.29 42.75 -33.33
C LEU A 15 14.86 42.77 -32.73
N ILE A 16 14.12 41.72 -33.04
CA ILE A 16 12.75 41.39 -32.60
C ILE A 16 12.84 40.49 -31.38
N THR A 17 12.05 40.75 -30.33
CA THR A 17 11.28 39.80 -29.46
C THR A 17 10.87 40.55 -28.19
N GLY A 18 9.62 40.70 -27.75
CA GLY A 18 8.38 39.96 -28.05
C GLY A 18 8.05 39.03 -26.87
N GLY A 19 7.13 39.41 -25.97
CA GLY A 19 6.57 38.49 -24.99
C GLY A 19 5.95 39.12 -23.74
N LEU A 20 4.67 39.46 -23.81
CA LEU A 20 3.80 39.84 -22.69
C LEU A 20 3.41 38.55 -21.93
N VAL A 21 3.73 38.41 -20.64
CA VAL A 21 3.36 37.24 -19.82
C VAL A 21 2.18 37.60 -18.91
N LEU A 22 1.01 37.00 -19.17
CA LEU A 22 -0.16 37.01 -18.30
C LEU A 22 0.04 35.97 -17.18
N ALA A 23 0.11 36.42 -15.94
CA ALA A 23 0.20 35.55 -14.77
C ALA A 23 -1.20 35.13 -14.28
N THR A 24 -1.58 33.88 -14.53
CA THR A 24 -2.76 33.24 -13.93
C THR A 24 -2.41 32.73 -12.53
N LEU A 25 -3.05 33.30 -11.50
CA LEU A 25 -2.96 32.83 -10.11
C LEU A 25 -3.79 31.53 -9.95
N VAL A 26 -3.10 30.40 -9.88
CA VAL A 26 -3.68 29.11 -9.48
C VAL A 26 -3.70 29.06 -7.95
N VAL A 27 -4.89 29.10 -7.36
CA VAL A 27 -5.07 28.87 -5.91
C VAL A 27 -5.01 27.36 -5.68
N PHE A 28 -3.84 26.86 -5.33
CA PHE A 28 -3.70 25.49 -4.82
C PHE A 28 -4.38 25.42 -3.46
N ARG A 29 -5.48 24.68 -3.36
CA ARG A 29 -5.96 24.20 -2.06
C ARG A 29 -4.92 23.21 -1.54
N SER A 30 -4.11 23.65 -0.60
CA SER A 30 -3.25 22.78 0.20
C SER A 30 -4.14 21.88 1.06
N VAL A 31 -4.44 20.69 0.55
CA VAL A 31 -4.84 19.56 1.39
C VAL A 31 -3.63 19.26 2.28
N PRO A 32 -3.76 19.12 3.60
CA PRO A 32 -2.64 18.70 4.42
C PRO A 32 -2.26 17.27 4.01
N ALA A 33 -1.24 17.15 3.15
CA ALA A 33 -0.49 15.92 3.04
C ALA A 33 0.09 15.66 4.43
N ARG A 34 -0.36 14.60 5.10
CA ARG A 34 0.43 14.04 6.18
C ARG A 34 1.74 13.60 5.53
N ALA A 35 2.82 14.30 5.87
CA ALA A 35 4.16 13.90 5.49
C ALA A 35 4.52 12.60 6.24
N TRP A 36 4.05 11.46 5.75
CA TRP A 36 4.86 10.24 5.71
C TRP A 36 5.48 10.25 4.32
N GLY A 37 6.75 10.67 4.24
CA GLY A 37 7.45 10.85 2.97
C GLY A 37 7.49 9.53 2.18
N GLY A 38 7.28 9.63 0.87
CA GLY A 38 7.48 8.51 -0.05
C GLY A 38 8.85 7.86 0.17
N GLY A 39 8.85 6.56 0.42
CA GLY A 39 10.05 5.82 0.77
C GLY A 39 9.83 4.32 0.84
N GLU A 40 8.78 3.78 0.23
CA GLU A 40 8.68 2.32 0.09
C GLU A 40 9.84 1.84 -0.79
N THR A 41 10.52 0.80 -0.33
CA THR A 41 11.69 0.28 -1.04
C THR A 41 11.64 -1.24 -1.07
N VAL A 42 12.04 -1.83 -2.19
CA VAL A 42 12.36 -3.25 -2.21
C VAL A 42 13.50 -3.48 -1.21
N PRO A 43 13.36 -4.39 -0.23
CA PRO A 43 14.40 -4.66 0.76
C PRO A 43 15.73 -5.04 0.08
N SER A 44 16.85 -4.59 0.66
CA SER A 44 18.19 -4.89 0.15
C SER A 44 19.13 -5.26 1.31
N PRO A 45 19.66 -6.50 1.36
CA PRO A 45 19.37 -7.62 0.46
C PRO A 45 17.90 -8.08 0.56
N CYS A 46 17.32 -8.54 -0.54
CA CYS A 46 15.88 -8.84 -0.57
C CYS A 46 15.52 -10.11 0.20
N ASP A 47 14.62 -9.94 1.16
CA ASP A 47 14.05 -10.98 2.01
C ASP A 47 12.73 -11.53 1.45
N PHE A 48 12.07 -12.36 2.25
CA PHE A 48 10.72 -12.84 1.99
C PHE A 48 9.96 -13.03 3.30
N THR A 49 8.64 -12.89 3.24
CA THR A 49 7.74 -13.15 4.37
C THR A 49 6.84 -14.34 4.04
N THR A 50 6.51 -15.10 5.06
CA THR A 50 5.48 -16.14 5.01
C THR A 50 4.51 -15.91 6.14
N GLY A 51 3.27 -16.34 5.97
CA GLY A 51 2.33 -16.28 7.07
C GLY A 51 1.01 -16.94 6.76
N GLY A 52 0.23 -17.10 7.81
CA GLY A 52 -1.11 -17.63 7.70
C GLY A 52 -1.86 -17.50 9.00
N GLY A 53 -3.18 -17.45 8.90
CA GLY A 53 -4.00 -17.27 10.07
C GLY A 53 -5.42 -16.83 9.78
N TRP A 54 -5.96 -16.10 10.72
CA TRP A 54 -7.23 -15.43 10.64
C TRP A 54 -7.22 -14.11 11.39
N ILE A 55 -8.06 -13.20 10.93
CA ILE A 55 -8.39 -11.94 11.59
C ILE A 55 -9.90 -11.88 11.85
N ARG A 56 -10.33 -11.05 12.79
CA ARG A 56 -11.74 -10.68 12.96
C ARG A 56 -12.02 -9.38 12.21
N ILE A 57 -13.15 -9.35 11.51
CA ILE A 57 -13.58 -8.17 10.75
C ILE A 57 -14.94 -7.77 11.30
N ALA A 58 -14.95 -7.21 12.52
CA ALA A 58 -16.20 -6.79 13.15
C ALA A 58 -16.96 -5.79 12.26
N ALA A 59 -18.28 -5.74 12.41
CA ALA A 59 -19.09 -4.78 11.65
C ALA A 59 -18.59 -3.34 11.88
N GLY A 60 -18.46 -2.55 10.81
CA GLY A 60 -17.96 -1.18 10.84
C GLY A 60 -16.44 -1.04 10.88
N THR A 61 -15.65 -2.12 10.74
CA THR A 61 -14.19 -2.09 10.93
C THR A 61 -13.37 -2.22 9.64
N ALA A 62 -13.98 -2.62 8.53
CA ALA A 62 -13.39 -2.55 7.20
C ALA A 62 -13.94 -1.31 6.47
N SER A 63 -13.11 -0.61 5.70
CA SER A 63 -13.65 0.35 4.73
C SER A 63 -14.22 -0.46 3.58
N ASN A 64 -15.49 -0.23 3.30
CA ASN A 64 -16.24 -1.02 2.34
C ASN A 64 -17.07 -0.12 1.44
N ASN A 65 -16.36 0.63 0.60
CA ASN A 65 -16.96 1.60 -0.29
C ASN A 65 -17.73 0.92 -1.44
N GLY A 66 -17.49 -0.37 -1.67
CA GLY A 66 -18.19 -1.20 -2.65
C GLY A 66 -19.54 -1.77 -2.18
N GLY A 67 -19.97 -1.48 -0.94
CA GLY A 67 -21.24 -1.98 -0.40
C GLY A 67 -21.25 -3.46 -0.03
N LEU A 68 -20.08 -4.06 0.18
CA LEU A 68 -19.99 -5.42 0.72
C LEU A 68 -20.46 -5.36 2.19
N PRO A 69 -21.26 -6.32 2.67
CA PRO A 69 -21.74 -6.30 4.05
C PRO A 69 -20.57 -6.53 5.02
N GLU A 70 -20.67 -6.04 6.26
CA GLU A 70 -19.73 -6.32 7.36
C GLU A 70 -20.45 -7.09 8.50
N SER A 71 -19.79 -8.03 9.18
CA SER A 71 -20.31 -8.74 10.37
C SER A 71 -19.18 -9.35 11.19
N ASP A 72 -19.43 -9.77 12.44
CA ASP A 72 -18.41 -10.28 13.40
C ASP A 72 -17.77 -11.65 13.06
N GLN A 73 -17.65 -11.99 11.78
CA GLN A 73 -17.02 -13.22 11.30
C GLN A 73 -15.50 -13.06 11.13
N LYS A 74 -14.85 -14.21 10.93
CA LYS A 74 -13.41 -14.29 10.70
C LYS A 74 -13.12 -14.19 9.20
N ALA A 75 -11.94 -13.70 8.86
CA ALA A 75 -11.34 -13.93 7.55
C ALA A 75 -10.06 -14.75 7.71
N ASN A 76 -9.86 -15.74 6.85
CA ASN A 76 -8.64 -16.52 6.79
C ASN A 76 -7.68 -15.95 5.74
N PHE A 77 -6.39 -16.09 6.00
CA PHE A 77 -5.38 -15.74 5.01
C PHE A 77 -4.22 -16.74 5.03
N GLY A 78 -3.55 -16.84 3.89
CA GLY A 78 -2.28 -17.52 3.73
C GLY A 78 -1.46 -16.78 2.69
N LEU A 79 -0.17 -16.58 2.96
CA LEU A 79 0.69 -15.79 2.10
C LEU A 79 2.14 -16.27 2.11
N VAL A 80 2.79 -16.02 0.99
CA VAL A 80 4.23 -15.93 0.84
C VAL A 80 4.53 -14.81 -0.14
N GLY A 81 5.56 -14.01 0.11
CA GLY A 81 5.99 -12.95 -0.80
C GLY A 81 7.43 -12.55 -0.59
N GLY A 82 8.17 -12.28 -1.66
CA GLY A 82 9.56 -11.87 -1.59
C GLY A 82 10.23 -11.73 -2.95
N CYS A 83 11.57 -11.74 -2.97
CA CYS A 83 12.34 -11.79 -4.22
C CYS A 83 12.96 -13.19 -4.47
N LYS A 84 12.86 -13.67 -5.72
CA LYS A 84 13.52 -14.91 -6.18
C LYS A 84 13.89 -14.82 -7.67
N ASN A 85 15.13 -15.21 -8.02
CA ASN A 85 15.65 -15.30 -9.40
C ASN A 85 15.38 -14.10 -10.34
N GLY A 86 15.83 -12.90 -9.98
CA GLY A 86 15.58 -11.67 -10.77
C GLY A 86 14.19 -11.02 -10.65
N GLY A 87 13.18 -11.64 -10.02
CA GLY A 87 11.84 -11.06 -9.87
C GLY A 87 11.19 -11.23 -8.49
N PHE A 88 9.95 -10.76 -8.38
CA PHE A 88 9.08 -11.06 -7.24
C PHE A 88 8.49 -12.46 -7.36
N PHE A 89 8.26 -13.10 -6.21
CA PHE A 89 7.54 -14.37 -6.13
C PHE A 89 6.58 -14.31 -4.95
N GLY A 90 5.57 -15.18 -4.98
CA GLY A 90 4.66 -15.29 -3.88
C GLY A 90 3.29 -15.79 -4.30
N HIS A 91 2.40 -15.84 -3.32
CA HIS A 91 0.98 -16.05 -3.48
C HIS A 91 0.25 -15.48 -2.27
N VAL A 92 -0.90 -14.86 -2.47
CA VAL A 92 -1.81 -14.41 -1.42
C VAL A 92 -3.15 -15.10 -1.64
N ASN A 93 -3.66 -15.76 -0.60
CA ASN A 93 -5.01 -16.29 -0.56
C ASN A 93 -5.73 -15.71 0.66
N TYR A 94 -6.90 -15.12 0.47
CA TYR A 94 -7.68 -14.49 1.52
C TYR A 94 -9.16 -14.79 1.35
N VAL A 95 -9.82 -15.23 2.43
CA VAL A 95 -11.23 -15.58 2.43
C VAL A 95 -11.92 -14.86 3.58
N ASP A 96 -12.79 -13.91 3.26
CA ASP A 96 -13.70 -13.27 4.22
C ASP A 96 -15.01 -14.09 4.30
N HIS A 97 -15.21 -14.76 5.43
CA HIS A 97 -16.37 -15.64 5.64
C HIS A 97 -17.68 -14.88 5.89
N ASN A 98 -17.63 -13.57 6.08
CA ASN A 98 -18.83 -12.76 6.28
C ASN A 98 -19.65 -12.66 4.97
N ASN A 99 -18.99 -12.23 3.90
CA ASN A 99 -19.63 -12.01 2.60
C ASN A 99 -19.32 -13.13 1.60
N GLY A 100 -18.32 -13.99 1.89
CA GLY A 100 -17.81 -15.00 0.96
C GLY A 100 -16.83 -14.42 -0.06
N LEU A 101 -16.23 -13.26 0.23
CA LEU A 101 -15.19 -12.66 -0.60
C LEU A 101 -13.96 -13.55 -0.55
N HIS A 102 -13.47 -13.91 -1.72
CA HIS A 102 -12.27 -14.73 -1.90
C HIS A 102 -11.35 -14.03 -2.88
N VAL A 103 -10.12 -13.79 -2.40
CA VAL A 103 -9.00 -13.25 -3.15
C VAL A 103 -8.01 -14.37 -3.34
N SER A 104 -7.63 -14.63 -4.59
CA SER A 104 -6.52 -15.50 -4.95
C SER A 104 -5.62 -14.71 -5.89
N SER A 105 -4.38 -14.48 -5.50
CA SER A 105 -3.45 -13.71 -6.33
C SER A 105 -3.13 -14.44 -7.62
N ASP A 106 -3.16 -13.72 -8.74
CA ASP A 106 -2.72 -14.20 -10.05
C ASP A 106 -1.25 -13.86 -10.31
N SER A 107 -0.82 -12.69 -9.82
CA SER A 107 0.54 -12.19 -10.00
C SER A 107 1.01 -11.40 -8.79
N ILE A 108 2.34 -11.39 -8.58
CA ILE A 108 3.01 -10.52 -7.62
C ILE A 108 3.77 -9.45 -8.39
N THR A 109 3.40 -8.19 -8.17
CA THR A 109 3.97 -7.02 -8.84
C THR A 109 4.87 -6.19 -7.95
N GLY A 110 4.86 -6.45 -6.64
CA GLY A 110 5.68 -5.73 -5.69
C GLY A 110 5.92 -6.50 -4.41
N TYR A 111 7.13 -6.32 -3.86
CA TYR A 111 7.48 -6.68 -2.51
C TYR A 111 8.33 -5.58 -1.91
N VAL A 112 7.76 -4.79 -1.00
CA VAL A 112 8.40 -3.58 -0.48
C VAL A 112 8.35 -3.54 1.05
N ASN A 113 9.36 -2.92 1.65
CA ASN A 113 9.22 -2.37 2.99
C ASN A 113 8.55 -0.99 2.83
N PRO A 114 7.31 -0.80 3.33
CA PRO A 114 6.59 0.47 3.22
C PRO A 114 7.15 1.56 4.15
N CYS A 115 8.02 1.19 5.09
CA CYS A 115 8.48 2.05 6.17
C CYS A 115 9.94 1.74 6.58
N PRO A 116 10.93 1.84 5.67
CA PRO A 116 12.31 1.60 6.04
C PRO A 116 12.77 2.63 7.08
N GLY A 117 13.19 2.13 8.25
CA GLY A 117 13.64 2.95 9.38
C GLY A 117 12.52 3.57 10.22
N CYS A 118 11.27 3.12 10.07
CA CYS A 118 10.18 3.63 10.88
C CYS A 118 10.23 3.23 12.35
N SER A 119 9.58 4.04 13.18
CA SER A 119 9.38 3.84 14.61
C SER A 119 7.89 3.60 14.87
N PRO A 120 7.51 2.68 15.78
CA PRO A 120 8.40 1.85 16.60
C PRO A 120 9.13 0.77 15.75
N PRO A 121 10.26 0.19 16.24
CA PRO A 121 11.12 -0.68 15.44
C PRO A 121 10.39 -1.83 14.71
N GLU A 122 9.27 -2.30 15.25
CA GLU A 122 8.47 -3.37 14.66
C GLU A 122 7.85 -2.97 13.32
N ALA A 123 7.56 -1.68 13.12
CA ALA A 123 7.10 -1.17 11.84
C ALA A 123 8.16 -1.32 10.73
N ASN A 124 9.45 -1.45 11.07
CA ASN A 124 10.51 -1.69 10.10
C ASN A 124 10.53 -3.14 9.58
N ASN A 125 9.88 -4.08 10.28
CA ASN A 125 9.64 -5.45 9.80
C ASN A 125 8.41 -5.54 8.89
N ALA A 126 7.73 -4.43 8.61
CA ALA A 126 6.60 -4.44 7.70
C ALA A 126 7.02 -4.85 6.29
N ARG A 127 6.22 -5.70 5.66
CA ARG A 127 6.36 -6.05 4.25
C ARG A 127 5.02 -5.94 3.57
N ASP A 128 5.01 -5.23 2.46
CA ASP A 128 3.85 -5.15 1.60
C ASP A 128 4.07 -6.08 0.40
N ILE A 129 3.11 -6.98 0.19
CA ILE A 129 3.00 -7.82 -1.00
C ILE A 129 1.91 -7.20 -1.87
N CYS A 130 2.28 -6.85 -3.10
CA CYS A 130 1.40 -6.21 -4.06
C CYS A 130 1.25 -7.07 -5.30
N GLY A 131 0.09 -6.99 -5.93
CA GLY A 131 -0.19 -7.82 -7.09
C GLY A 131 -1.57 -7.62 -7.68
N THR A 132 -1.95 -8.54 -8.55
CA THR A 132 -3.29 -8.62 -9.12
C THR A 132 -3.99 -9.89 -8.64
N ALA A 133 -5.30 -9.80 -8.43
CA ALA A 133 -6.12 -10.93 -8.06
C ALA A 133 -7.49 -10.85 -8.74
N ASP A 134 -7.94 -11.97 -9.28
CA ASP A 134 -9.35 -12.21 -9.53
C ASP A 134 -10.07 -12.42 -8.19
N VAL A 135 -11.07 -11.57 -7.96
CA VAL A 135 -11.86 -11.57 -6.72
C VAL A 135 -13.23 -12.14 -7.02
N SER A 136 -13.69 -13.01 -6.13
CA SER A 136 -15.05 -13.53 -6.17
C SER A 136 -15.79 -13.25 -4.87
N ILE A 137 -17.12 -13.23 -4.94
CA ILE A 137 -18.00 -13.22 -3.77
C ILE A 137 -18.92 -14.42 -3.88
N ARG A 138 -18.88 -15.30 -2.88
CA ARG A 138 -19.67 -16.55 -2.85
C ARG A 138 -19.48 -17.38 -4.13
N GLY A 139 -18.24 -17.41 -4.64
CA GLY A 139 -17.86 -18.12 -5.86
C GLY A 139 -18.25 -17.43 -7.17
N SER A 140 -18.89 -16.26 -7.14
CA SER A 140 -19.17 -15.46 -8.34
C SER A 140 -18.08 -14.43 -8.54
N PHE A 141 -17.42 -14.45 -9.71
CA PHE A 141 -16.40 -13.45 -10.06
C PHE A 141 -16.98 -12.04 -10.08
N ILE A 142 -16.29 -11.09 -9.45
CA ILE A 142 -16.72 -9.69 -9.35
C ILE A 142 -15.77 -8.71 -10.04
N GLY A 143 -14.58 -9.16 -10.43
CA GLY A 143 -13.61 -8.34 -11.13
C GLY A 143 -12.17 -8.66 -10.74
N THR A 144 -11.25 -8.02 -11.46
CA THR A 144 -9.82 -8.07 -11.18
C THR A 144 -9.43 -6.84 -10.37
N PHE A 145 -8.70 -7.07 -9.29
CA PHE A 145 -8.28 -6.06 -8.33
C PHE A 145 -6.76 -5.99 -8.26
N ASN A 146 -6.23 -4.79 -8.06
CA ASN A 146 -4.91 -4.65 -7.45
C ASN A 146 -5.08 -4.94 -5.96
N PHE A 147 -4.20 -5.73 -5.39
CA PHE A 147 -4.15 -5.92 -3.94
C PHE A 147 -2.87 -5.36 -3.37
N ARG A 148 -2.96 -4.95 -2.10
CA ARG A 148 -1.82 -4.67 -1.23
C ARG A 148 -2.08 -5.32 0.12
N VAL A 149 -1.22 -6.27 0.48
CA VAL A 149 -1.26 -6.95 1.78
C VAL A 149 -0.08 -6.46 2.59
N ARG A 150 -0.31 -6.04 3.83
CA ARG A 150 0.73 -5.70 4.80
C ARG A 150 0.88 -6.82 5.81
N THR A 151 2.11 -7.28 6.01
CA THR A 151 2.50 -8.17 7.10
C THR A 151 3.51 -7.49 8.00
N ILE A 152 3.45 -7.76 9.30
CA ILE A 152 4.42 -7.28 10.28
C ILE A 152 4.78 -8.46 11.18
N ASP A 153 6.01 -8.94 11.07
CA ASP A 153 6.65 -9.84 12.04
C ASP A 153 7.17 -8.99 13.21
N ALA A 154 6.50 -9.11 14.35
CA ALA A 154 6.77 -8.26 15.50
C ALA A 154 7.41 -9.03 16.67
N GLU A 155 7.24 -10.34 16.74
CA GLU A 155 7.45 -11.12 17.98
C GLU A 155 8.91 -11.20 18.46
N GLN A 156 9.91 -10.88 17.63
CA GLN A 156 11.32 -10.93 18.03
C GLN A 156 11.91 -9.58 18.49
N GLN A 157 11.08 -8.54 18.64
CA GLN A 157 11.58 -7.16 18.73
C GLN A 157 11.60 -6.52 20.12
N SER A 158 10.77 -6.97 21.07
CA SER A 158 10.75 -6.42 22.43
C SER A 158 10.34 -7.45 23.48
N SER A 159 10.40 -7.07 24.76
CA SER A 159 9.90 -7.87 25.88
C SER A 159 8.88 -7.05 26.71
N PRO A 160 7.60 -7.44 26.76
CA PRO A 160 7.00 -8.60 26.09
C PRO A 160 7.01 -8.45 24.56
N PRO A 161 7.00 -9.57 23.81
CA PRO A 161 7.01 -9.52 22.37
C PRO A 161 5.69 -8.94 21.85
N PRO A 162 5.75 -7.93 20.95
CA PRO A 162 4.57 -7.45 20.25
C PRO A 162 4.02 -8.59 19.37
N LYS A 163 2.75 -8.48 18.98
CA LYS A 163 2.10 -9.52 18.18
C LYS A 163 2.19 -9.20 16.70
N ASP A 164 2.33 -10.24 15.90
CA ASP A 164 2.31 -10.13 14.45
C ASP A 164 1.02 -9.54 13.94
N LYS A 165 1.09 -8.95 12.75
CA LYS A 165 -0.04 -8.24 12.18
C LYS A 165 -0.21 -8.51 10.69
N PHE A 166 -1.47 -8.42 10.26
CA PHE A 166 -1.90 -8.60 8.87
C PHE A 166 -2.96 -7.56 8.49
N GLY A 167 -2.83 -6.96 7.32
CA GLY A 167 -3.83 -6.09 6.70
C GLY A 167 -3.95 -6.37 5.20
N ILE A 168 -5.10 -6.02 4.62
CA ILE A 168 -5.35 -6.19 3.18
C ILE A 168 -6.18 -5.04 2.62
N GLU A 169 -5.79 -4.60 1.43
CA GLU A 169 -6.50 -3.63 0.61
C GLU A 169 -6.74 -4.21 -0.78
N LEU A 170 -7.93 -3.95 -1.34
CA LEU A 170 -8.30 -4.26 -2.71
C LEU A 170 -8.76 -2.99 -3.42
N GLN A 171 -8.03 -2.63 -4.48
CA GLN A 171 -8.35 -1.55 -5.39
C GLN A 171 -8.88 -2.12 -6.71
N ASN A 172 -10.08 -1.70 -7.09
CA ASN A 172 -10.73 -2.15 -8.32
C ASN A 172 -10.04 -1.54 -9.53
N GLN A 173 -9.55 -2.37 -10.46
CA GLN A 173 -8.81 -1.88 -11.63
C GLN A 173 -9.68 -1.08 -12.61
N SER A 174 -10.99 -1.32 -12.62
CA SER A 174 -11.91 -0.64 -13.54
C SER A 174 -12.29 0.75 -13.05
N THR A 175 -12.41 0.93 -11.73
CA THR A 175 -12.86 2.21 -11.13
C THR A 175 -11.71 3.02 -10.52
N GLY A 176 -10.60 2.37 -10.18
CA GLY A 176 -9.49 2.95 -9.41
C GLY A 176 -9.80 3.12 -7.91
N ASN A 177 -11.00 2.74 -7.47
CA ASN A 177 -11.43 2.90 -6.09
C ASN A 177 -10.91 1.77 -5.19
N ILE A 178 -10.64 2.09 -3.93
CA ILE A 178 -10.47 1.10 -2.87
C ILE A 178 -11.85 0.65 -2.43
N ASP A 179 -12.25 -0.54 -2.86
CA ASP A 179 -13.57 -1.11 -2.60
C ASP A 179 -13.60 -1.91 -1.29
N TYR A 180 -12.43 -2.39 -0.84
CA TYR A 180 -12.27 -3.17 0.39
C TYR A 180 -10.92 -2.87 1.06
N LEU A 181 -10.96 -2.48 2.33
CA LEU A 181 -9.76 -2.28 3.15
C LEU A 181 -10.01 -2.82 4.55
N VAL A 182 -9.17 -3.76 4.96
CA VAL A 182 -9.01 -4.15 6.35
C VAL A 182 -7.66 -3.62 6.82
N PRO A 183 -7.63 -2.54 7.62
CA PRO A 183 -6.41 -2.04 8.20
C PRO A 183 -5.70 -3.14 8.98
N THR A 184 -4.38 -3.03 9.09
CA THR A 184 -3.52 -4.00 9.78
C THR A 184 -4.08 -4.34 11.17
N ARG A 185 -4.33 -5.63 11.40
CA ARG A 185 -4.89 -6.22 12.63
C ARG A 185 -3.89 -7.17 13.25
N CYS A 186 -3.93 -7.27 14.56
CA CYS A 186 -3.07 -8.19 15.29
C CYS A 186 -3.57 -9.63 15.22
N LEU A 187 -2.63 -10.56 15.08
CA LEU A 187 -2.87 -12.00 15.01
C LEU A 187 -2.93 -12.66 16.38
N ALA A 188 -2.68 -11.92 17.45
CA ALA A 188 -2.94 -12.36 18.81
C ALA A 188 -3.27 -11.16 19.70
N SER A 189 -3.90 -11.44 20.83
CA SER A 189 -4.10 -10.46 21.90
C SER A 189 -2.77 -10.25 22.62
N ASP A 190 -2.45 -8.99 22.93
CA ASP A 190 -1.38 -8.59 23.85
C ASP A 190 -1.74 -8.87 25.33
N SER A 191 -3.03 -8.98 25.64
CA SER A 191 -3.54 -8.98 27.01
C SER A 191 -3.64 -10.39 27.62
N PRO A 192 -3.29 -10.51 28.92
CA PRO A 192 -4.23 -10.17 29.99
C PRO A 192 -3.95 -8.83 30.70
N THR A 193 -2.98 -8.03 30.24
CA THR A 193 -2.38 -6.87 30.94
C THR A 193 -3.08 -5.52 30.77
N GLY A 194 -4.10 -5.40 29.91
CA GLY A 194 -4.93 -4.19 29.82
C GLY A 194 -4.25 -2.93 29.27
N ASP A 195 -3.07 -3.05 28.65
CA ASP A 195 -2.47 -1.95 27.89
C ASP A 195 -3.13 -1.89 26.50
N VAL A 196 -3.65 -0.74 26.11
CA VAL A 196 -4.51 -0.55 24.92
C VAL A 196 -3.70 -0.05 23.72
N THR A 197 -2.36 0.01 23.85
CA THR A 197 -1.51 0.69 22.88
C THR A 197 -0.85 -0.24 21.84
N THR A 198 -0.81 -1.56 22.05
CA THR A 198 -0.16 -2.49 21.11
C THR A 198 -0.85 -3.85 21.02
N CYS A 199 -1.92 -3.96 20.20
CA CYS A 199 -2.69 -5.20 19.97
C CYS A 199 -3.74 -5.58 21.04
N SER A 200 -4.60 -4.61 21.37
CA SER A 200 -5.77 -4.76 22.27
C SER A 200 -6.46 -6.13 22.20
N SER A 201 -6.90 -6.61 23.36
CA SER A 201 -7.78 -7.78 23.53
C SER A 201 -9.10 -7.75 22.77
N VAL A 202 -9.42 -6.64 22.11
CA VAL A 202 -10.61 -6.50 21.27
C VAL A 202 -10.31 -7.05 19.88
N ASN A 203 -10.93 -8.19 19.57
CA ASN A 203 -10.88 -8.87 18.28
C ASN A 203 -9.51 -9.42 17.84
N PRO A 204 -8.77 -10.13 18.71
CA PRO A 204 -7.51 -10.75 18.28
C PRO A 204 -7.79 -11.76 17.18
N GLY A 205 -6.92 -11.77 16.18
CA GLY A 205 -6.80 -12.84 15.22
C GLY A 205 -6.19 -14.11 15.84
N GLY A 206 -5.69 -14.96 14.96
CA GLY A 206 -4.85 -16.10 15.30
C GLY A 206 -3.96 -16.42 14.10
N GLY A 207 -2.69 -16.74 14.31
CA GLY A 207 -1.78 -17.03 13.21
C GLY A 207 -0.39 -16.50 13.51
N ASP A 208 0.42 -16.48 12.46
CA ASP A 208 1.87 -16.25 12.55
C ASP A 208 2.37 -15.59 11.27
N ILE A 209 3.28 -14.62 11.41
CA ILE A 209 4.02 -13.98 10.32
C ILE A 209 5.50 -14.14 10.60
N GLU A 210 6.21 -14.73 9.65
CA GLU A 210 7.65 -14.92 9.74
C GLU A 210 8.34 -14.08 8.66
N LEU A 211 9.26 -13.22 9.08
CA LEU A 211 10.18 -12.52 8.19
C LEU A 211 11.48 -13.31 8.07
N HIS A 212 11.70 -13.86 6.88
CA HIS A 212 12.87 -14.70 6.62
C HIS A 212 14.06 -13.88 6.15
N LYS A 213 15.26 -14.39 6.39
CA LYS A 213 16.48 -13.78 5.85
C LYS A 213 16.50 -13.82 4.32
N HIS A 214 17.26 -12.91 3.74
CA HIS A 214 17.45 -12.82 2.31
C HIS A 214 17.87 -14.14 1.66
N ASN A 215 17.31 -14.39 0.47
CA ASN A 215 17.75 -15.48 -0.38
C ASN A 215 19.04 -15.04 -1.12
N PRO A 216 20.15 -15.78 -1.05
CA PRO A 216 21.45 -15.37 -1.60
C PRO A 216 21.51 -15.20 -3.13
N SER A 217 20.45 -15.52 -3.87
CA SER A 217 20.31 -15.05 -5.25
C SER A 217 20.31 -13.50 -5.25
N THR A 218 21.31 -12.87 -5.88
CA THR A 218 21.51 -11.41 -5.87
C THR A 218 20.51 -10.66 -6.77
N PHE A 219 20.05 -9.49 -6.34
CA PHE A 219 19.20 -8.59 -7.14
C PHE A 219 19.61 -7.14 -6.93
N THR A 220 19.61 -6.38 -8.01
CA THR A 220 19.62 -4.92 -7.99
C THR A 220 18.49 -4.41 -8.87
N ASN A 221 17.70 -3.47 -8.35
CA ASN A 221 16.70 -2.65 -9.05
C ASN A 221 15.57 -3.42 -9.77
N ILE A 222 14.74 -4.14 -9.01
CA ILE A 222 13.40 -4.52 -9.50
C ILE A 222 12.45 -3.34 -9.22
N GLY A 223 11.76 -2.84 -10.24
CA GLY A 223 10.68 -1.89 -10.04
C GLY A 223 9.48 -2.58 -9.42
N ALA A 224 9.16 -2.27 -8.17
CA ALA A 224 7.91 -2.68 -7.54
C ALA A 224 6.76 -1.79 -8.02
N SER A 225 5.59 -2.38 -8.21
CA SER A 225 4.34 -1.67 -8.46
C SER A 225 3.33 -2.07 -7.40
N CYS A 226 3.05 -1.15 -6.48
CA CYS A 226 2.01 -1.27 -5.46
C CYS A 226 0.92 -0.22 -5.71
N PRO A 227 -0.37 -0.53 -5.45
CA PRO A 227 -1.35 0.52 -5.29
C PRO A 227 -0.98 1.39 -4.08
N ASP A 228 -1.46 2.62 -4.04
CA ASP A 228 -1.22 3.53 -2.90
C ASP A 228 -1.63 2.87 -1.57
N ASP A 229 -0.93 3.17 -0.48
CA ASP A 229 -1.38 2.74 0.86
C ASP A 229 -2.62 3.55 1.25
N GLY A 230 -3.80 2.99 1.00
CA GLY A 230 -5.10 3.59 1.30
C GLY A 230 -5.49 3.60 2.78
N GLY A 231 -4.58 3.18 3.68
CA GLY A 231 -4.80 3.22 5.12
C GLY A 231 -4.59 1.89 5.82
N LEU A 232 -3.65 1.06 5.36
CA LEU A 232 -3.29 -0.20 6.01
C LEU A 232 -2.71 0.03 7.42
N GLY A 233 -2.04 1.16 7.67
CA GLY A 233 -1.49 1.48 8.99
C GLY A 233 -0.42 0.47 9.47
N TYR A 234 -0.09 0.50 10.76
CA TYR A 234 0.92 -0.38 11.40
C TYR A 234 0.40 -0.92 12.72
#